data_AF-A0A7Y0WK07-F1
#
_entry.id   AF-A0A7Y0WK07-F1
#
_cell.length_a   1.000
_cell.length_b   1.000
_cell.length_c   1.000
_cell.angle_alpha   90.00
_cell.angle_beta   90.00
_cell.angle_gamma   90.00
#
_symmetry.space_group_name_H-M   'P 1'
#
loop_
_entity.id
_entity.type
_entity.pdbx_description
1 polymer ?
#
loop_
_entity_poly.entity_id
_entity_poly.type
_entity_poly.pdbx_seq_one_letter_code
_entity_poly.pdbx_strand_id
1 'polypeptide(L)'
;MNQLINLATREGISSAELFATFDSDIAGETFTFAIHRHLSSSTHIKVSELHTGMGVAEIPFEALVPTESPVFVDTELALQGQNALEQLISNRGEQLVANVLINNRLVAQVLNERGQMH
;
A
#
# COMPACT_ATOMS: atom_id res chain seq x y z
N MET A 1 -12.77 1.75 16.02
CA MET A 1 -11.54 2.57 16.15
C MET A 1 -10.77 2.32 14.86
N ASN A 2 -10.65 3.31 13.98
CA ASN A 2 -10.06 3.06 12.66
C ASN A 2 -8.56 2.84 12.82
N GLN A 3 -8.03 1.81 12.18
CA GLN A 3 -6.59 1.53 12.20
C GLN A 3 -5.86 2.63 11.42
N LEU A 4 -4.66 3.00 11.85
CA LEU A 4 -3.83 3.99 11.20
C LEU A 4 -2.50 3.38 10.77
N ILE A 5 -1.99 3.81 9.63
CA ILE A 5 -0.64 3.50 9.15
C ILE A 5 0.21 4.78 9.14
N ASN A 6 1.47 4.69 9.54
CA ASN A 6 2.43 5.77 9.41
C ASN A 6 3.12 5.68 8.05
N LEU A 7 3.02 6.76 7.28
CA LEU A 7 3.59 6.87 5.95
C LEU A 7 4.75 7.87 5.99
N ALA A 8 5.87 7.49 5.37
CA ALA A 8 6.95 8.42 5.07
C ALA A 8 6.53 9.28 3.87
N THR A 9 6.37 10.58 4.09
CA THR A 9 6.05 11.56 3.05
C THR A 9 7.22 12.54 2.84
N ARG A 10 7.15 13.38 1.80
CA ARG A 10 8.15 14.43 1.58
C ARG A 10 8.22 15.45 2.73
N GLU A 11 7.14 15.62 3.47
CA GLU A 11 7.03 16.59 4.57
C GLU A 11 7.32 15.97 5.95
N GLY A 12 7.67 14.68 6.00
CA GLY A 12 7.92 13.93 7.23
C GLY A 12 6.96 12.73 7.37
N ILE A 13 6.75 12.27 8.60
CA ILE A 13 5.84 11.16 8.88
C ILE A 13 4.42 11.67 9.02
N SER A 14 3.48 11.05 8.32
CA SER A 14 2.04 11.35 8.41
C SER A 14 1.25 10.07 8.63
N SER A 15 0.19 10.13 9.43
CA SER A 15 -0.72 9.00 9.61
C SER A 15 -1.82 9.04 8.55
N ALA A 16 -2.15 7.87 7.99
CA ALA A 16 -3.28 7.68 7.11
C ALA A 16 -4.23 6.63 7.70
N GLU A 17 -5.51 6.81 7.44
CA GLU A 17 -6.55 5.81 7.75
C GLU A 17 -6.28 4.54 6.95
N LEU A 18 -6.12 3.42 7.66
CA LEU A 18 -5.96 2.09 7.07
C LEU A 18 -7.33 1.46 6.93
N PHE A 19 -7.64 1.01 5.71
CA PHE A 19 -8.92 0.38 5.39
C PHE A 19 -8.82 -1.14 5.33
N ALA A 20 -7.75 -1.68 4.73
CA ALA A 20 -7.55 -3.13 4.61
C ALA A 20 -6.08 -3.48 4.37
N THR A 21 -5.72 -4.75 4.54
CA THR A 21 -4.44 -5.31 4.13
C THR A 21 -4.63 -6.63 3.39
N PHE A 22 -3.72 -6.97 2.49
CA PHE A 22 -3.70 -8.28 1.84
C PHE A 22 -2.26 -8.70 1.52
N ASP A 23 -2.05 -10.02 1.48
CA ASP A 23 -0.78 -10.59 1.04
C ASP A 23 -0.87 -10.99 -0.44
N SER A 24 0.27 -10.93 -1.12
CA SER A 24 0.43 -11.39 -2.50
C SER A 24 1.83 -11.93 -2.71
N ASP A 25 1.91 -13.11 -3.35
CA ASP A 25 3.16 -13.72 -3.77
C ASP A 25 3.53 -13.21 -5.16
N ILE A 26 4.72 -12.64 -5.29
CA ILE A 26 5.22 -12.07 -6.56
C ILE A 26 6.64 -12.58 -6.77
N ALA A 27 6.85 -13.32 -7.85
CA ALA A 27 8.14 -13.93 -8.20
C ALA A 27 8.77 -14.77 -7.06
N GLY A 28 7.94 -15.47 -6.28
CA GLY A 28 8.37 -16.34 -5.17
C GLY A 28 8.62 -15.63 -3.84
N GLU A 29 8.34 -14.33 -3.75
CA GLU A 29 8.46 -13.53 -2.52
C GLU A 29 7.07 -13.04 -2.08
N THR A 30 6.78 -13.10 -0.77
CA THR A 30 5.51 -12.62 -0.22
C THR A 30 5.59 -11.14 0.16
N PHE A 31 4.63 -10.37 -0.33
CA PHE A 31 4.46 -8.95 -0.03
C PHE A 31 3.11 -8.69 0.63
N THR A 32 3.14 -7.97 1.75
CA THR A 32 1.93 -7.44 2.38
C THR A 32 1.67 -6.04 1.87
N PHE A 33 0.44 -5.77 1.44
CA PHE A 33 -0.02 -4.48 0.95
C PHE A 33 -1.06 -3.89 1.89
N ALA A 34 -1.01 -2.57 2.03
CA ALA A 34 -1.97 -1.77 2.76
C ALA A 34 -2.82 -0.96 1.79
N ILE A 35 -4.12 -0.92 2.06
CA ILE A 35 -5.07 -0.04 1.39
C ILE A 35 -5.46 1.05 2.38
N HIS A 36 -5.12 2.29 2.05
CA HIS A 36 -5.23 3.40 3.00
C HIS A 36 -5.66 4.71 2.33
N ARG A 37 -6.09 5.68 3.14
CA ARG A 37 -6.44 7.03 2.70
C ARG A 37 -5.30 7.65 1.92
N HIS A 38 -5.62 8.24 0.78
CA HIS A 38 -4.69 9.05 0.03
C HIS A 38 -4.54 10.42 0.71
N LEU A 39 -3.34 10.75 1.21
CA LEU A 39 -3.13 11.99 1.97
C LEU A 39 -3.35 13.28 1.16
N SER A 40 -3.09 13.25 -0.15
CA SER A 40 -3.26 14.40 -1.04
C SER A 40 -4.39 14.25 -2.08
N SER A 41 -5.31 13.31 -1.89
CA SER A 41 -6.45 13.11 -2.81
C SER A 41 -7.69 12.70 -2.02
N SER A 42 -8.82 13.34 -2.31
CA SER A 42 -10.12 12.98 -1.74
C SER A 42 -10.92 12.02 -2.61
N THR A 43 -10.46 11.74 -3.84
CA THR A 43 -11.19 10.95 -4.84
C THR A 43 -10.61 9.56 -5.04
N HIS A 44 -9.49 9.24 -4.38
CA HIS A 44 -8.82 7.95 -4.51
C HIS A 44 -8.30 7.47 -3.15
N ILE A 45 -8.10 6.16 -3.05
CA ILE A 45 -7.31 5.52 -1.99
C ILE A 45 -6.03 4.96 -2.60
N LYS A 46 -5.03 4.72 -1.75
CA LYS A 46 -3.75 4.14 -2.17
C LYS A 46 -3.64 2.69 -1.78
N VAL A 47 -2.99 1.93 -2.65
CA VAL A 47 -2.44 0.62 -2.35
C VAL A 47 -0.93 0.80 -2.27
N SER A 48 -0.32 0.42 -1.15
CA SER A 48 1.12 0.50 -0.93
C SER A 48 1.67 -0.78 -0.33
N GLU A 49 2.92 -1.13 -0.62
CA GLU A 49 3.61 -2.18 0.13
C GLU A 49 3.78 -1.72 1.59
N LEU A 50 3.34 -2.56 2.54
CA LEU A 50 3.13 -2.18 3.94
C LEU A 50 4.45 -1.80 4.65
N HIS A 51 5.55 -2.49 4.36
CA HIS A 51 6.82 -2.31 5.07
C HIS A 51 7.58 -1.06 4.61
N THR A 52 7.41 -0.68 3.36
CA THR A 52 8.14 0.42 2.72
C THR A 52 7.27 1.67 2.50
N GLY A 53 5.95 1.51 2.53
CA GLY A 53 5.00 2.56 2.16
C GLY A 53 5.03 2.90 0.66
N MET A 54 5.72 2.11 -0.17
CA MET A 54 5.79 2.36 -1.61
C MET A 54 4.41 2.14 -2.25
N GLY A 55 3.85 3.21 -2.82
CA GLY A 55 2.60 3.14 -3.57
C GLY A 55 2.75 2.32 -4.85
N VAL A 56 1.82 1.40 -5.08
CA VAL A 56 1.78 0.53 -6.27
C VAL A 56 0.55 0.76 -7.14
N ALA A 57 -0.56 1.20 -6.55
CA ALA A 57 -1.77 1.52 -7.29
C ALA A 57 -2.65 2.54 -6.55
N GLU A 58 -3.61 3.11 -7.28
CA GLU A 58 -4.66 3.97 -6.75
C GLU A 58 -6.01 3.41 -7.18
N ILE A 59 -6.98 3.41 -6.26
CA ILE A 59 -8.34 2.92 -6.51
C ILE A 59 -9.29 4.12 -6.36
N PRO A 60 -10.17 4.40 -7.33
CA PRO A 60 -11.17 5.46 -7.21
C PRO A 60 -12.07 5.27 -5.99
N PHE A 61 -12.21 6.32 -5.18
CA PHE A 61 -13.02 6.36 -3.96
C PHE A 61 -14.52 6.34 -4.27
N GLU A 62 -14.96 6.70 -5.49
CA GLU A 62 -16.38 6.64 -5.90
C GLU A 62 -16.93 5.21 -5.99
N ALA A 63 -16.06 4.20 -6.09
CA ALA A 63 -16.45 2.78 -5.98
C ALA A 63 -16.81 2.38 -4.54
N LEU A 64 -16.68 3.30 -3.57
CA LEU A 64 -16.90 3.09 -2.14
C LEU A 64 -18.06 3.98 -1.69
N VAL A 65 -19.28 3.45 -1.77
CA VAL A 65 -20.50 4.18 -1.39
C VAL A 65 -20.41 4.64 0.08
N PRO A 66 -20.68 5.92 0.39
CA PRO A 66 -20.70 6.41 1.75
C PRO A 66 -22.02 6.01 2.44
N THR A 67 -22.07 4.82 3.03
CA THR A 67 -23.14 4.47 3.97
C THR A 67 -22.68 4.72 5.39
N GLU A 68 -22.62 5.99 5.82
CA GLU A 68 -22.58 6.48 7.23
C GLU A 68 -21.67 5.76 8.26
N SER A 69 -20.78 4.91 7.81
CA SER A 69 -19.87 4.08 8.58
C SER A 69 -19.01 3.33 7.56
N PRO A 70 -17.71 3.58 7.44
CA PRO A 70 -16.86 2.83 6.53
C PRO A 70 -16.59 1.46 7.14
N VAL A 71 -17.62 0.62 7.22
CA VAL A 71 -17.43 -0.82 7.37
C VAL A 71 -17.18 -1.32 5.95
N PHE A 72 -15.97 -1.04 5.46
CA PHE A 72 -15.45 -1.83 4.36
C PHE A 72 -15.50 -3.27 4.86
N VAL A 73 -16.23 -4.14 4.16
CA VAL A 73 -16.01 -5.57 4.35
C VAL A 73 -14.61 -5.77 3.81
N ASP A 74 -13.61 -5.83 4.70
CA ASP A 74 -12.17 -5.82 4.39
C ASP A 74 -11.81 -6.66 3.15
N THR A 75 -12.56 -7.76 2.94
CA THR A 75 -12.51 -8.66 1.80
C THR A 75 -12.73 -8.02 0.41
N GLU A 76 -13.75 -7.17 0.22
CA GLU A 76 -14.04 -6.58 -1.10
C GLU A 76 -12.95 -5.58 -1.49
N LEU A 77 -12.52 -4.76 -0.52
CA LEU A 77 -11.47 -3.79 -0.75
C LEU A 77 -10.12 -4.46 -1.01
N ALA A 78 -9.79 -5.52 -0.25
CA ALA A 78 -8.62 -6.35 -0.49
C ALA A 78 -8.62 -6.92 -1.92
N LEU A 79 -9.76 -7.42 -2.40
CA LEU A 79 -9.89 -7.93 -3.77
C LEU A 79 -9.67 -6.84 -4.82
N GLN A 80 -10.19 -5.63 -4.62
CA GLN A 80 -9.91 -4.50 -5.52
C GLN A 80 -8.42 -4.13 -5.53
N GLY A 81 -7.77 -4.19 -4.36
CA GLY A 81 -6.31 -4.01 -4.23
C GLY A 81 -5.52 -5.07 -4.99
N GLN A 82 -5.90 -6.34 -4.87
CA GLN A 82 -5.30 -7.45 -5.62
C GLN A 82 -5.46 -7.25 -7.13
N ASN A 83 -6.67 -6.94 -7.61
CA ASN A 83 -6.91 -6.68 -9.03
C ASN A 83 -6.05 -5.53 -9.57
N ALA A 84 -5.89 -4.44 -8.80
CA ALA A 84 -5.06 -3.31 -9.21
C ALA A 84 -3.57 -3.69 -9.26
N LEU A 85 -3.10 -4.50 -8.31
CA LEU A 85 -1.74 -5.05 -8.31
C LEU A 85 -1.51 -6.00 -9.49
N GLU A 86 -2.45 -6.89 -9.79
CA GLU A 86 -2.38 -7.79 -10.95
C GLU A 86 -2.33 -7.01 -12.27
N GLN A 87 -3.08 -5.92 -12.39
CA GLN A 87 -2.99 -5.04 -13.55
C GLN A 87 -1.60 -4.40 -13.67
N LEU A 88 -1.01 -3.93 -12.56
CA LEU A 88 0.37 -3.43 -12.57
C LEU A 88 1.34 -4.51 -13.04
N ILE A 89 1.24 -5.72 -12.49
CA ILE A 89 2.07 -6.88 -12.84
C ILE A 89 1.93 -7.24 -14.32
N SER A 90 0.70 -7.30 -14.83
CA SER A 90 0.41 -7.57 -16.24
C SER A 90 1.03 -6.52 -17.16
N ASN A 91 0.98 -5.24 -16.77
CA ASN A 91 1.51 -4.13 -17.56
C ASN A 91 3.04 -3.99 -17.51
N ARG A 92 3.67 -4.35 -16.40
CA ARG A 92 5.10 -4.10 -16.15
C ARG A 92 5.96 -5.36 -16.18
N GLY A 93 5.35 -6.53 -16.04
CA GLY A 93 6.03 -7.81 -15.84
C GLY A 93 6.31 -8.08 -14.36
N GLU A 94 5.98 -9.30 -13.94
CA GLU A 94 6.09 -9.77 -12.55
C GLU A 94 7.49 -9.57 -11.96
N GLN A 95 8.53 -10.02 -12.67
CA GLN A 95 9.91 -9.92 -12.19
C GLN A 95 10.37 -8.47 -11.97
N LEU A 96 9.92 -7.54 -12.82
CA LEU A 96 10.27 -6.13 -12.69
C LEU A 96 9.59 -5.50 -11.47
N VAL A 97 8.31 -5.83 -11.24
CA VAL A 97 7.58 -5.39 -10.05
C VAL A 97 8.24 -5.93 -8.77
N ALA A 98 8.55 -7.23 -8.74
CA ALA A 98 9.24 -7.86 -7.62
C ALA A 98 10.59 -7.19 -7.32
N ASN A 99 11.43 -6.99 -8.34
CA ASN A 99 12.74 -6.37 -8.18
C ASN A 99 12.65 -4.96 -7.57
N VAL A 100 11.66 -4.16 -7.99
CA VAL A 100 11.45 -2.82 -7.43
C VAL A 100 11.02 -2.92 -5.96
N LEU A 101 10.09 -3.81 -5.62
CA LEU A 101 9.63 -3.99 -4.23
C LEU A 101 10.77 -4.46 -3.31
N ILE A 102 11.57 -5.45 -3.75
CA ILE A 102 12.73 -5.97 -3.01
C ILE A 102 13.76 -4.86 -2.79
N ASN A 103 14.10 -4.10 -3.83
CA ASN A 103 15.06 -3.01 -3.71
C ASN A 103 14.58 -1.93 -2.73
N ASN A 104 13.29 -1.60 -2.72
CA ASN A 104 12.75 -0.65 -1.75
C ASN A 104 12.81 -1.18 -0.32
N ARG A 105 12.56 -2.47 -0.09
CA ARG A 105 12.72 -3.10 1.23
C ARG A 105 14.17 -3.01 1.71
N LEU A 106 15.13 -3.34 0.85
CA LEU A 106 16.56 -3.25 1.17
C LEU A 106 16.98 -1.82 1.52
N VAL A 107 16.52 -0.84 0.74
CA VAL A 107 16.80 0.58 1.02
C VAL A 107 16.20 1.02 2.36
N ALA A 108 14.95 0.65 2.64
CA ALA A 108 14.29 0.97 3.91
C ALA A 108 15.03 0.35 5.11
N GLN A 109 15.50 -0.89 4.99
CA GLN A 109 16.31 -1.56 6.01
C GLN A 109 17.62 -0.80 6.27
N VAL A 110 18.38 -0.47 5.23
CA VAL A 110 19.66 0.26 5.36
C VAL A 110 19.46 1.64 6.00
N LEU A 111 18.38 2.35 5.68
CA LEU A 111 18.08 3.65 6.28
C LEU A 111 17.72 3.53 7.76
N ASN A 112 16.94 2.51 8.14
CA ASN A 112 16.57 2.27 9.53
C ASN A 112 17.78 1.88 10.39
N GLU A 113 18.68 1.05 9.87
CA GLU A 113 19.92 0.65 10.56
C GLU A 113 20.85 1.85 10.80
N ARG A 114 20.94 2.77 9.84
CA ARG A 114 21.73 4.01 9.99
C ARG A 114 21.13 4.97 11.01
N GLY A 115 19.80 5.04 11.11
CA GLY A 115 19.11 5.85 12.11
C GLY A 115 19.28 5.36 13.55
N GLN A 116 19.60 4.08 13.74
CA GLN A 116 19.81 3.46 15.06
C GLN A 116 21.27 3.53 15.55
N MET A 117 22.21 3.93 14.70
CA MET A 117 23.64 4.08 15.04
C MET A 117 24.01 5.51 15.49
N HIS A 118 23.03 6.39 15.68
CA HIS A 118 23.18 7.78 16.16
C HIS A 118 22.36 8.01 17.43
#